data_AF-A0A3C2BVI5-F1
#
_entry.id   AF-A0A3C2BVI5-F1
#
_cell.length_a   1.000
_cell.length_b   1.000
_cell.length_c   1.000
_cell.angle_alpha   90.00
_cell.angle_beta   90.00
_cell.angle_gamma   90.00
#
_symmetry.space_group_name_H-M   'P 1'
#
loop_
_entity.id
_entity.type
_entity.pdbx_description
1 polymer ?
#
loop_
_entity_poly.entity_id
_entity_poly.type
_entity_poly.pdbx_seq_one_letter_code
_entity_poly.pdbx_strand_id
1 'polypeptide(L)' 'MTRFVDVHNMVRWAAGRGPENIISGMIQYLEDDFRRWESFDKTPRVASHTPFGVIELMPTSDHETYGFKYVNGHP' A
#
# COMPACT_ATOMS: atom_id res chain seq x y z
N MET A 1 -21.38 -2.70 -1.38
CA MET A 1 -20.99 -3.24 -0.07
C MET A 1 -19.47 -3.36 -0.06
N THR A 2 -18.79 -2.74 0.91
CA THR A 2 -17.32 -2.73 0.98
C THR A 2 -16.81 -4.02 1.63
N ARG A 3 -15.75 -4.62 1.09
CA ARG A 3 -15.06 -5.75 1.73
C ARG A 3 -14.00 -5.22 2.69
N PHE A 4 -13.82 -5.91 3.82
CA PHE A 4 -12.84 -5.55 4.84
C PHE A 4 -11.94 -6.74 5.14
N VAL A 5 -10.63 -6.50 5.21
CA VAL A 5 -9.62 -7.47 5.63
C VAL A 5 -8.93 -6.87 6.86
N ASP A 6 -9.17 -7.46 8.03
CA ASP A 6 -8.53 -7.05 9.28
C ASP A 6 -7.16 -7.73 9.49
N VAL A 7 -6.51 -7.36 10.60
CA VAL A 7 -5.22 -7.92 11.01
C VAL A 7 -5.28 -9.43 11.18
N HIS A 8 -6.34 -9.97 11.79
CA HIS A 8 -6.44 -11.40 12.07
C HIS A 8 -6.55 -12.22 10.77
N ASN A 9 -7.36 -11.74 9.82
CA ASN A 9 -7.51 -12.34 8.51
C ASN A 9 -6.20 -12.25 7.71
N MET A 10 -5.50 -11.10 7.77
CA MET A 10 -4.21 -10.93 7.11
C MET A 10 -3.15 -11.89 7.68
N VAL A 11 -3.07 -12.03 9.00
CA VAL A 11 -2.14 -12.99 9.65
C VAL A 11 -2.45 -14.42 9.24
N ARG A 12 -3.73 -14.81 9.24
CA ARG A 12 -4.15 -16.16 8.83
C ARG A 12 -3.77 -16.45 7.37
N TRP A 13 -4.04 -15.49 6.48
CA TRP A 13 -3.68 -15.60 5.07
C TRP A 13 -2.16 -15.67 4.87
N ALA A 14 -1.41 -14.80 5.57
CA ALA A 14 0.04 -14.77 5.49
C ALA A 14 0.67 -16.07 5.98
N ALA A 15 0.19 -16.60 7.11
CA ALA A 15 0.63 -17.89 7.65
C ALA A 15 0.33 -19.06 6.70
N GLY A 16 -0.82 -19.03 6.01
CA GLY A 16 -1.19 -20.08 5.05
C GLY A 16 -0.43 -20.01 3.72
N ARG A 17 0.05 -18.84 3.31
CA ARG A 17 0.74 -18.64 2.02
C ARG A 17 2.26 -18.65 2.13
N GLY A 18 2.80 -18.21 3.27
CA GLY A 18 4.23 -18.02 3.50
C GLY A 18 4.74 -16.68 2.94
N PRO A 19 5.64 -15.98 3.67
CA PRO A 19 6.11 -14.65 3.28
C PRO A 19 6.86 -14.63 1.95
N GLU A 20 7.61 -15.69 1.61
CA GLU A 20 8.39 -15.78 0.37
C GLU A 20 7.50 -15.72 -0.86
N ASN A 21 6.39 -16.47 -0.84
CA ASN A 21 5.42 -16.49 -1.94
C ASN A 21 4.68 -15.15 -2.07
N ILE A 22 4.40 -14.50 -0.94
CA ILE A 22 3.72 -13.20 -0.91
C ILE A 22 4.64 -12.13 -1.49
N ILE A 23 5.88 -12.06 -1.01
CA ILE A 23 6.87 -11.09 -1.48
C ILE A 23 7.17 -11.29 -2.97
N SER A 24 7.39 -12.53 -3.41
CA SER A 24 7.62 -12.83 -4.83
C SER A 24 6.45 -12.39 -5.72
N GLY A 25 5.21 -12.65 -5.26
CA GLY A 25 4.01 -12.17 -5.96
C GLY A 25 3.94 -10.64 -6.02
N MET A 26 4.21 -9.95 -4.91
CA MET A 26 4.23 -8.49 -4.87
C MET A 26 5.29 -7.89 -5.80
N ILE A 27 6.47 -8.49 -5.89
CA ILE A 27 7.55 -8.02 -6.77
C ILE A 27 7.09 -8.02 -8.23
N GLN A 28 6.39 -9.07 -8.68
CA GLN A 28 5.86 -9.11 -10.06
C GLN A 28 4.91 -7.93 -10.34
N TYR A 29 3.96 -7.67 -9.45
CA TYR A 29 3.05 -6.53 -9.60
C TYR A 29 3.77 -5.19 -9.57
N LEU A 30 4.77 -5.04 -8.68
CA LEU A 30 5.60 -3.84 -8.62
C LEU A 30 6.35 -3.62 -9.94
N GLU A 31 6.96 -4.65 -10.52
CA GLU A 31 7.65 -4.52 -11.80
C GLU A 31 6.71 -4.07 -12.92
N ASP A 32 5.52 -4.69 -13.01
CA ASP A 32 4.55 -4.38 -14.05
C ASP A 32 4.00 -2.95 -13.90
N ASP A 33 3.73 -2.50 -12.67
CA ASP A 33 3.30 -1.14 -12.39
C ASP A 33 4.40 -0.11 -12.67
N PHE A 34 5.65 -0.38 -12.27
CA PHE A 34 6.76 0.53 -12.53
C PHE A 34 7.12 0.62 -14.02
N ARG A 35 6.88 -0.42 -14.83
CA ARG A 35 7.03 -0.35 -16.30
C ARG A 35 6.08 0.66 -16.94
N ARG A 36 4.90 0.86 -16.34
CA ARG A 36 3.88 1.82 -16.79
C ARG A 36 3.81 3.07 -15.90
N TRP A 37 4.91 3.43 -15.24
CA TRP A 37 4.95 4.53 -14.25
C TRP A 37 4.24 5.81 -14.66
N GLU A 38 4.40 6.23 -15.92
CA GLU A 38 3.79 7.47 -16.44
C GLU A 38 2.26 7.39 -16.59
N SER A 39 1.66 6.20 -16.61
CA SER A 39 0.20 6.04 -16.68
C SER A 39 -0.51 6.31 -15.35
N PHE A 40 0.23 6.45 -14.26
CA PHE A 40 -0.35 6.74 -12.95
C PHE A 40 -0.55 8.24 -12.74
N ASP A 41 -1.73 8.61 -12.23
CA ASP A 41 -1.93 9.88 -11.54
C ASP A 41 -1.25 9.81 -10.17
N LYS A 42 -0.18 10.59 -10.03
CA LYS A 42 0.74 10.57 -8.90
C LYS A 42 0.75 11.94 -8.25
N THR A 43 0.64 11.97 -6.93
CA THR A 43 0.83 13.17 -6.12
C THR A 43 1.83 12.88 -5.00
N PRO A 44 2.60 13.87 -4.54
CA PRO A 44 3.27 13.77 -3.26
C PRO A 44 2.27 13.41 -2.16
N ARG A 45 2.72 12.58 -1.21
CA ARG A 45 1.95 12.22 -0.01
C ARG A 45 1.62 13.46 0.82
N VAL A 46 0.45 13.46 1.45
CA VAL A 46 0.03 14.50 2.40
C VAL A 46 0.56 14.13 3.77
N ALA A 47 1.25 15.06 4.44
CA ALA A 47 1.86 14.82 5.75
C ALA A 47 1.36 15.82 6.80
N SER A 48 1.08 15.30 8.00
CA SER A 48 0.80 16.07 9.21
C SER A 48 1.88 15.77 10.25
N HIS A 49 2.73 16.76 10.52
CA HIS A 49 3.85 16.62 11.44
C HIS A 49 3.47 16.94 12.89
N THR A 50 4.06 16.21 13.82
CA THR A 50 4.04 16.50 15.26
C THR A 50 5.48 16.55 15.80
N PRO A 51 5.72 17.06 17.02
CA PRO A 51 7.06 17.02 17.62
C PRO A 51 7.65 15.61 17.80
N PHE A 52 6.83 14.56 17.73
CA PHE A 52 7.23 13.17 18.01
C PHE A 52 7.05 12.23 16.81
N GLY A 53 6.67 12.74 15.65
CA GLY A 53 6.44 11.90 14.49
C GLY A 53 5.63 12.55 13.38
N VAL A 54 5.04 11.70 12.54
CA VAL A 54 4.25 12.10 11.38
C VAL A 54 3.08 11.16 11.15
N ILE A 55 2.01 11.69 10.57
CA ILE A 55 0.88 10.94 10.00
C ILE A 55 0.79 11.31 8.52
N GLU A 56 0.65 10.32 7.64
CA GLU A 56 0.68 10.50 6.20
C GLU A 56 -0.49 9.80 5.48
N LEU A 57 -0.93 10.41 4.37
CA LEU A 57 -1.80 9.80 3.37
C LEU A 57 -1.04 9.68 2.05
N MET A 58 -1.02 8.47 1.48
CA MET A 58 -0.29 8.14 0.24
C MET A 58 -1.27 7.68 -0.85
N PRO A 59 -1.89 8.59 -1.63
CA PRO A 59 -2.82 8.23 -2.70
C PRO A 59 -2.14 8.08 -4.07
N THR A 60 -2.67 7.17 -4.89
CA THR A 60 -2.29 6.95 -6.30
C THR A 60 -3.50 6.41 -7.08
N SER A 61 -3.61 6.71 -8.38
CA SER A 61 -4.60 6.11 -9.28
C SER A 61 -3.99 5.75 -10.62
N ASP A 62 -4.51 4.72 -11.29
CA ASP A 62 -4.22 4.40 -12.69
C ASP A 62 -5.41 4.64 -13.62
N HIS A 63 -6.34 5.52 -13.23
CA HIS A 63 -7.59 5.85 -13.91
C HIS A 63 -8.64 4.73 -13.96
N GLU A 64 -8.29 3.50 -13.60
CA GLU A 64 -9.23 2.39 -13.39
C GLU A 64 -9.46 2.12 -11.90
N THR A 65 -8.37 2.14 -11.13
CA THR A 65 -8.37 1.92 -9.69
C THR A 65 -7.78 3.10 -8.94
N TYR A 66 -8.27 3.31 -7.72
CA TYR A 66 -7.74 4.30 -6.78
C TYR A 66 -7.35 3.61 -5.48
N GLY A 67 -6.10 3.81 -5.07
CA GLY A 67 -5.55 3.28 -3.84
C GLY A 67 -5.02 4.39 -2.95
N PHE A 68 -5.19 4.25 -1.63
CA PHE A 68 -4.51 5.11 -0.67
C PHE A 68 -4.12 4.34 0.58
N LYS A 69 -3.06 4.81 1.25
CA LYS A 69 -2.61 4.27 2.54
C LYS A 69 -2.55 5.39 3.58
N TYR A 70 -3.17 5.14 4.74
CA TYR A 70 -2.95 5.90 5.97
C TYR A 70 -1.82 5.22 6.76
N VAL A 71 -0.82 5.99 7.19
CA VAL A 71 0.33 5.46 7.92
C VAL A 71 0.89 6.52 8.88
N ASN A 72 1.48 6.08 9.98
CA ASN A 72 2.21 6.95 10.90
C ASN A 72 3.68 6.50 11.01
N GLY A 73 4.55 7.45 11.35
CA GLY A 73 5.95 7.20 11.69
C GLY A 73 6.30 7.89 13.00
N HIS A 74 6.45 7.10 14.06
CA HIS A 74 6.80 7.57 15.40
C HIS A 74 7.95 6.65 15.89
N PRO A 75 9.19 7.17 16.00
CA PRO A 75 10.33 6.41 16.53
C PRO A 75 10.10 5.93 17.97
#